data_AF-A0A4Q2DJ54-F1
#
_entry.id   AF-A0A4Q2DJ54-F1
#
_cell.length_a   1.000
_cell.length_b   1.000
_cell.length_c   1.000
_cell.angle_alpha   90.00
_cell.angle_beta   90.00
_cell.angle_gamma   90.00
#
_symmetry.space_group_name_H-M   'P 1'
#
loop_
_entity.id
_entity.type
_entity.pdbx_description
1 polymer ?
#
loop_
_entity_poly.entity_id
_entity_poly.type
_entity_poly.pdbx_seq_one_letter_code
_entity_poly.pdbx_strand_id
1 'polypeptide(L)'
;MSNYSDDSSDTDEDSQPTMIQDSSQESNSNLPQYQLKNCRLAQERAAQGDEETDENDGYGPSTYNDNKGIKVSVTLTEYDDPAKRKRANSKAVTHTVAVHFHEDFRFQDWFVKILTALGQDPTHLHTEEDFETMVSEAALLDKSKDGARVNVGVKELLKASRSTRDNSGVDDESDDSDDAGRKKTSKQKKLDFPPEEKEQLKIIQDLTDHYRCNDKQCSNTTCYLAGPTGKHINLTHLHLRTWAAAIQGNKEGADMDTPPNNKLFDASCPPSVADAALPVPALPVAPASNLLEPMDLDDFCMLFGISYGLKLKLEDADITGPHVLWLVSNTDLRSDAKLSIGELATLRNAEERWKVRQTAL
;
A
#
# COMPACT_ATOMS: atom_id res chain seq x y z
N MET A 1 42.49 -69.64 -11.74
CA MET A 1 42.73 -70.07 -13.14
C MET A 1 41.56 -69.54 -13.95
N SER A 2 41.77 -68.39 -14.56
CA SER A 2 40.85 -67.79 -15.52
C SER A 2 41.06 -68.46 -16.88
N ASN A 3 39.98 -68.83 -17.56
CA ASN A 3 39.84 -68.83 -19.03
C ASN A 3 38.47 -69.41 -19.43
N TYR A 4 38.08 -69.10 -20.67
CA TYR A 4 36.90 -69.46 -21.46
C TYR A 4 35.68 -68.54 -21.33
N SER A 5 35.03 -68.09 -22.40
CA SER A 5 35.36 -67.99 -23.83
C SER A 5 34.24 -67.15 -24.47
N ASP A 6 34.58 -66.50 -25.58
CA ASP A 6 33.68 -66.06 -26.64
C ASP A 6 32.56 -67.07 -26.93
N ASP A 7 31.33 -66.60 -27.13
CA ASP A 7 30.58 -66.97 -28.34
C ASP A 7 29.49 -65.93 -28.68
N SER A 8 29.36 -65.75 -29.98
CA SER A 8 28.64 -64.73 -30.74
C SER A 8 27.30 -65.29 -31.22
N SER A 9 26.26 -64.47 -31.22
CA SER A 9 25.07 -64.56 -32.10
C SER A 9 24.15 -63.38 -31.72
N ASP A 10 24.06 -62.31 -32.50
CA ASP A 10 23.43 -62.18 -33.82
C ASP A 10 22.10 -62.92 -33.93
N THR A 11 21.03 -62.20 -33.58
CA THR A 11 19.72 -62.32 -34.23
C THR A 11 19.12 -60.92 -34.38
N ASP A 12 19.15 -60.43 -35.60
CA ASP A 12 18.28 -59.40 -36.14
C ASP A 12 16.81 -59.83 -36.00
N GLU A 13 15.98 -59.01 -35.34
CA GLU A 13 14.52 -59.04 -35.53
C GLU A 13 13.99 -57.65 -35.88
N ASP A 14 13.65 -57.54 -37.16
CA ASP A 14 12.73 -56.60 -37.79
C ASP A 14 11.63 -56.08 -36.85
N SER A 15 11.77 -54.84 -36.40
CA SER A 15 10.65 -54.06 -35.85
C SER A 15 10.04 -53.22 -36.97
N GLN A 16 8.90 -53.71 -37.47
CA GLN A 16 8.04 -53.02 -38.42
C GLN A 16 7.60 -51.65 -37.88
N PRO A 17 7.46 -50.62 -38.74
CA PRO A 17 6.86 -49.36 -38.35
C PRO A 17 5.34 -49.53 -38.27
N THR A 18 4.80 -49.54 -37.05
CA THR A 18 3.37 -49.36 -36.82
C THR A 18 2.96 -47.97 -37.27
N MET A 19 2.22 -47.90 -38.39
CA MET A 19 1.42 -46.72 -38.73
C MET A 19 0.40 -46.49 -37.62
N ILE A 20 0.66 -45.51 -36.75
CA ILE A 20 -0.38 -44.91 -35.92
C ILE A 20 -1.17 -43.98 -36.84
N GLN A 21 -2.40 -44.39 -37.14
CA GLN A 21 -3.40 -43.52 -37.75
C GLN A 21 -3.76 -42.43 -36.74
N ASP A 22 -3.34 -41.20 -37.03
CA ASP A 22 -3.75 -40.00 -36.32
C ASP A 22 -5.24 -39.76 -36.57
N SER A 23 -6.06 -40.31 -35.68
CA SER A 23 -7.48 -39.99 -35.53
C SER A 23 -7.63 -39.05 -34.33
N SER A 24 -7.12 -37.84 -34.48
CA SER A 24 -7.37 -36.73 -33.55
C SER A 24 -8.40 -35.79 -34.16
N GLN A 25 -9.65 -36.25 -34.16
CA GLN A 25 -10.82 -35.42 -34.39
C GLN A 25 -11.09 -34.59 -33.13
N GLU A 26 -11.06 -33.27 -33.29
CA GLU A 26 -11.83 -32.26 -32.52
C GLU A 26 -11.74 -32.33 -30.99
N SER A 27 -10.63 -31.84 -30.43
CA SER A 27 -10.64 -31.28 -29.07
C SER A 27 -10.76 -29.75 -29.13
N ASN A 28 -11.88 -29.28 -28.58
CA ASN A 28 -12.26 -27.89 -28.35
C ASN A 28 -11.09 -26.97 -27.98
N SER A 29 -10.61 -26.17 -28.94
CA SER A 29 -9.77 -25.01 -28.68
C SER A 29 -10.66 -23.77 -28.50
N ASN A 30 -11.27 -23.67 -27.32
CA ASN A 30 -11.83 -22.40 -26.87
C ASN A 30 -10.71 -21.58 -26.22
N LEU A 31 -9.67 -21.25 -27.02
CA LEU A 31 -8.73 -20.21 -26.62
C LEU A 31 -9.45 -18.86 -26.77
N PRO A 32 -9.47 -18.01 -25.74
CA PRO A 32 -10.07 -16.69 -25.84
C PRO A 32 -9.54 -15.93 -27.06
N GLN A 33 -10.42 -15.27 -27.80
CA GLN A 33 -10.11 -14.58 -29.07
C GLN A 33 -8.94 -13.57 -28.97
N TYR A 34 -8.61 -13.11 -27.75
CA TYR A 34 -7.46 -12.25 -27.47
C TYR A 34 -6.09 -12.95 -27.61
N GLN A 35 -6.00 -14.26 -27.29
CA GLN A 35 -4.73 -15.01 -27.34
C GLN A 35 -4.31 -15.33 -28.78
N LEU A 36 -5.28 -15.64 -29.65
CA LEU A 36 -5.02 -15.82 -31.08
C LEU A 36 -4.54 -14.52 -31.77
N LYS A 37 -5.02 -13.36 -31.30
CA LYS A 37 -4.61 -12.07 -31.86
C LYS A 37 -3.16 -11.72 -31.49
N ASN A 38 -2.74 -12.03 -30.26
CA ASN A 38 -1.39 -11.77 -29.77
C ASN A 38 -0.34 -12.70 -30.40
N CYS A 39 -0.67 -13.98 -30.61
CA CYS A 39 0.22 -14.91 -31.33
C CYS A 39 0.45 -14.51 -32.79
N ARG A 40 -0.59 -14.02 -33.48
CA ARG A 40 -0.48 -13.59 -34.88
C ARG A 40 0.37 -12.31 -35.01
N LEU A 41 0.19 -11.37 -34.08
CA LEU A 41 1.02 -10.15 -34.00
C LEU A 41 2.49 -10.46 -33.67
N ALA A 42 2.76 -11.48 -32.86
CA ALA A 42 4.12 -11.93 -32.57
C ALA A 42 4.81 -12.58 -33.79
N GLN A 43 4.07 -13.41 -34.55
CA GLN A 43 4.58 -14.03 -35.77
C GLN A 43 4.80 -13.04 -36.92
N GLU A 44 3.95 -12.01 -37.05
CA GLU A 44 4.12 -10.95 -38.05
C GLU A 44 5.31 -10.02 -37.73
N ARG A 45 5.62 -9.82 -36.43
CA ARG A 45 6.80 -9.04 -36.00
C ARG A 45 8.12 -9.78 -36.21
N ALA A 46 8.14 -11.10 -36.04
CA ALA A 46 9.33 -11.92 -36.30
C ALA A 46 9.75 -11.96 -37.79
N ALA A 47 8.87 -11.55 -38.70
CA ALA A 47 9.13 -11.54 -40.14
C ALA A 47 9.69 -10.20 -40.66
N GLN A 48 9.77 -9.15 -39.84
CA GLN A 48 10.30 -7.84 -40.22
C GLN A 48 11.67 -7.64 -39.57
N GLY A 49 12.73 -7.91 -40.35
CA GLY A 49 14.11 -7.89 -39.89
C GLY A 49 14.60 -6.53 -39.40
N ASP A 50 15.12 -6.54 -38.17
CA ASP A 50 16.28 -5.82 -37.63
C ASP A 50 16.68 -4.49 -38.29
N GLU A 51 16.00 -3.42 -37.88
CA GLU A 51 16.69 -2.18 -37.49
C GLU A 51 16.65 -2.14 -35.96
N GLU A 52 17.79 -1.82 -35.34
CA GLU A 52 18.01 -1.74 -33.89
C GLU A 52 17.19 -0.58 -33.30
N THR A 53 15.87 -0.69 -33.33
CA THR A 53 14.95 0.22 -32.66
C THR A 53 14.91 -0.18 -31.20
N ASP A 54 15.37 0.74 -30.34
CA ASP A 54 15.03 0.79 -28.91
C ASP A 54 13.66 0.15 -28.71
N GLU A 55 13.61 -0.95 -27.96
CA GLU A 55 12.42 -1.78 -27.74
C GLU A 55 11.24 -0.88 -27.40
N ASN A 56 10.43 -0.57 -28.42
CA ASN A 56 9.26 0.27 -28.29
C ASN A 56 8.23 -0.55 -27.54
N ASP A 57 8.22 -0.40 -26.22
CA ASP A 57 7.34 -1.04 -25.25
C ASP A 57 5.85 -0.67 -25.45
N GLY A 58 5.53 0.10 -26.49
CA GLY A 58 4.17 0.44 -26.91
C GLY A 58 3.60 1.64 -26.16
N TYR A 59 4.37 2.23 -25.24
CA TYR A 59 3.93 3.35 -24.41
C TYR A 59 4.30 4.72 -25.00
N GLY A 60 5.10 4.75 -26.07
CA GLY A 60 5.57 6.00 -26.67
C GLY A 60 6.75 6.61 -25.92
N PRO A 61 7.18 7.84 -26.28
CA PRO A 61 8.30 8.48 -25.62
C PRO A 61 7.92 8.95 -24.21
N SER A 62 8.72 8.56 -23.21
CA SER A 62 8.50 9.01 -21.83
C SER A 62 8.71 10.51 -21.67
N THR A 63 7.97 11.13 -20.74
CA THR A 63 8.19 12.52 -20.35
C THR A 63 9.43 12.72 -19.44
N TYR A 64 10.09 11.64 -19.01
CA TYR A 64 11.22 11.68 -18.08
C TYR A 64 12.54 11.23 -18.71
N ASN A 65 13.64 11.77 -18.19
CA ASN A 65 15.03 11.39 -18.51
C ASN A 65 15.34 11.30 -20.02
N ASP A 66 14.98 12.34 -20.78
CA ASP A 66 15.24 12.43 -22.23
C ASP A 66 14.58 11.27 -23.01
N ASN A 67 13.30 11.04 -22.74
CA ASN A 67 12.48 9.95 -23.31
C ASN A 67 12.87 8.54 -22.87
N LYS A 68 13.75 8.39 -21.86
CA LYS A 68 14.20 7.08 -21.39
C LYS A 68 13.33 6.47 -20.30
N GLY A 69 12.44 7.24 -19.68
CA GLY A 69 11.63 6.73 -18.57
C GLY A 69 12.19 7.03 -17.19
N ILE A 70 11.41 6.68 -16.18
CA ILE A 70 11.78 6.75 -14.76
C ILE A 70 12.84 5.68 -14.48
N LYS A 71 14.01 6.10 -14.00
CA LYS A 71 15.09 5.19 -13.59
C LYS A 71 14.81 4.64 -12.20
N VAL A 72 14.66 3.33 -12.10
CA VAL A 72 14.45 2.62 -10.83
C VAL A 72 15.65 1.72 -10.56
N SER A 73 16.19 1.80 -9.35
CA SER A 73 17.24 0.90 -8.87
C SER A 73 16.62 -0.10 -7.91
N VAL A 74 16.66 -1.37 -8.26
CA VAL A 74 16.16 -2.48 -7.44
C VAL A 74 17.36 -3.20 -6.85
N THR A 75 17.37 -3.35 -5.52
CA THR A 75 18.40 -4.12 -4.82
C THR A 75 17.74 -5.31 -4.14
N LEU A 76 18.05 -6.50 -4.64
CA LEU A 76 17.66 -7.76 -4.01
C LEU A 76 18.79 -8.24 -3.11
N THR A 77 18.44 -8.63 -1.89
CA THR A 77 19.37 -9.29 -0.97
C THR A 77 19.01 -10.76 -0.94
N GLU A 78 19.94 -11.64 -1.30
CA GLU A 78 19.70 -13.08 -1.23
C GLU A 78 19.39 -13.48 0.21
N TYR A 79 18.44 -14.40 0.36
CA TYR A 79 18.11 -14.95 1.66
C TYR A 79 19.24 -15.85 2.16
N ASP A 80 19.52 -15.73 3.45
CA ASP A 80 20.51 -16.56 4.13
C ASP A 80 19.90 -17.93 4.38
N ASP A 81 20.34 -18.93 3.63
CA ASP A 81 19.97 -20.33 3.88
C ASP A 81 20.32 -20.70 5.34
N PRO A 82 19.33 -20.95 6.21
CA PRO A 82 19.57 -21.22 7.63
C PRO A 82 20.37 -22.51 7.84
N ALA A 83 20.41 -23.42 6.85
CA ALA A 83 21.22 -24.62 6.91
C ALA A 83 22.72 -24.35 6.69
N LYS A 84 23.09 -23.22 6.07
CA LYS A 84 24.49 -22.89 5.76
C LYS A 84 25.06 -21.98 6.86
N ARG A 85 25.96 -22.54 7.67
CA ARG A 85 26.73 -21.76 8.66
C ARG A 85 27.58 -20.69 7.95
N LYS A 86 27.20 -19.43 8.12
CA LYS A 86 28.00 -18.30 7.67
C LYS A 86 29.11 -17.97 8.66
N ARG A 87 30.21 -17.44 8.15
CA ARG A 87 31.27 -16.86 9.00
C ARG A 87 30.71 -15.58 9.64
N ALA A 88 30.99 -15.38 10.92
CA ALA A 88 30.64 -14.13 11.59
C ALA A 88 31.17 -12.94 10.76
N ASN A 89 30.31 -11.97 10.46
CA ASN A 89 30.56 -10.76 9.66
C ASN A 89 30.56 -10.89 8.12
N SER A 90 30.09 -12.00 7.53
CA SER A 90 29.86 -12.00 6.08
C SER A 90 28.65 -11.11 5.73
N LYS A 91 28.85 -10.11 4.87
CA LYS A 91 27.76 -9.31 4.31
C LYS A 91 26.87 -10.19 3.44
N ALA A 92 25.55 -9.96 3.47
CA ALA A 92 24.62 -10.64 2.58
C ALA A 92 24.94 -10.31 1.12
N VAL A 93 24.76 -11.28 0.23
CA VAL A 93 24.94 -11.09 -1.21
C VAL A 93 23.81 -10.19 -1.69
N THR A 94 24.16 -9.13 -2.42
CA THR A 94 23.19 -8.16 -2.93
C THR A 94 23.33 -8.03 -4.43
N HIS A 95 22.21 -8.13 -5.13
CA HIS A 95 22.10 -7.93 -6.57
C HIS A 95 21.40 -6.60 -6.80
N THR A 96 22.06 -5.67 -7.47
CA THR A 96 21.47 -4.36 -7.79
C THR A 96 21.33 -4.23 -9.29
N VAL A 97 20.10 -3.98 -9.74
CA VAL A 97 19.77 -3.76 -11.15
C VAL A 97 19.12 -2.39 -11.29
N ALA A 98 19.55 -1.63 -12.29
CA ALA A 98 18.95 -0.36 -12.65
C ALA A 98 18.20 -0.53 -13.97
N VAL A 99 16.90 -0.26 -13.95
CA VAL A 99 15.98 -0.42 -15.07
C VAL A 99 15.24 0.90 -15.30
N HIS A 100 14.91 1.20 -16.55
CA HIS A 100 14.10 2.36 -16.90
C HIS A 100 12.70 1.93 -17.34
N PHE A 101 11.70 2.69 -16.92
CA PHE A 101 10.28 2.40 -17.15
C PHE A 101 9.53 3.64 -17.64
N HIS A 102 8.59 3.44 -18.55
CA HIS A 102 7.61 4.47 -18.87
C HIS A 102 6.76 4.79 -17.64
N GLU A 103 6.26 6.01 -17.52
CA GLU A 103 5.35 6.43 -16.44
C GLU A 103 4.03 5.64 -16.41
N ASP A 104 3.61 5.12 -17.56
CA ASP A 104 2.40 4.31 -17.73
C ASP A 104 2.65 2.79 -17.62
N PHE A 105 3.87 2.40 -17.24
CA PHE A 105 4.24 0.98 -17.17
C PHE A 105 3.46 0.28 -16.05
N ARG A 106 2.72 -0.79 -16.39
CA ARG A 106 1.94 -1.52 -15.40
C ARG A 106 2.86 -2.24 -14.42
N PHE A 107 2.41 -2.37 -13.17
CA PHE A 107 3.19 -3.01 -12.11
C PHE A 107 3.55 -4.49 -12.41
N GLN A 108 2.66 -5.22 -13.09
CA GLN A 108 2.92 -6.60 -13.51
C GLN A 108 4.06 -6.67 -14.52
N ASP A 109 3.99 -5.84 -15.56
CA ASP A 109 5.03 -5.75 -16.59
C ASP A 109 6.37 -5.30 -15.95
N TRP A 110 6.30 -4.38 -14.97
CA TRP A 110 7.44 -3.90 -14.18
C TRP A 110 8.16 -5.05 -13.47
N PHE A 111 7.40 -5.92 -12.80
CA PHE A 111 7.94 -7.05 -12.05
C PHE A 111 8.61 -8.07 -12.98
N VAL A 112 7.95 -8.41 -14.09
CA VAL A 112 8.51 -9.32 -15.11
C VAL A 112 9.83 -8.78 -15.65
N LYS A 113 9.89 -7.48 -16.02
CA LYS A 113 11.11 -6.85 -16.54
C LYS A 113 12.26 -6.88 -15.53
N ILE A 114 11.98 -6.72 -14.23
CA ILE A 114 12.98 -6.83 -13.16
C ILE A 114 13.52 -8.26 -13.06
N LEU A 115 12.64 -9.27 -13.00
CA LEU A 115 13.04 -10.67 -12.92
C LEU A 115 13.90 -11.07 -14.11
N THR A 116 13.47 -10.70 -15.33
CA THR A 116 14.26 -10.93 -16.54
C THR A 116 15.62 -10.23 -16.47
N ALA A 117 15.69 -8.99 -15.99
CA ALA A 117 16.96 -8.26 -15.86
C ALA A 117 17.90 -8.85 -14.80
N LEU A 118 17.37 -9.62 -13.85
CA LEU A 118 18.13 -10.39 -12.86
C LEU A 118 18.56 -11.78 -13.38
N GLY A 119 18.23 -12.12 -14.62
CA GLY A 119 18.45 -13.45 -15.18
C GLY A 119 17.60 -14.53 -14.52
N GLN A 120 16.53 -14.15 -13.82
CA GLN A 120 15.52 -15.08 -13.31
C GLN A 120 14.51 -15.33 -14.42
N ASP A 121 14.16 -16.59 -14.64
CA ASP A 121 13.15 -16.96 -15.62
C ASP A 121 11.76 -16.60 -15.08
N PRO A 122 11.05 -15.60 -15.65
CA PRO A 122 9.72 -15.22 -15.17
C PRO A 122 8.65 -16.25 -15.53
N THR A 123 8.99 -17.32 -16.28
CA THR A 123 8.00 -18.28 -16.79
C THR A 123 7.29 -19.11 -15.73
N HIS A 124 7.72 -19.02 -14.47
CA HIS A 124 7.07 -19.67 -13.34
C HIS A 124 6.02 -18.80 -12.63
N LEU A 125 5.78 -17.55 -13.05
CA LEU A 125 4.79 -16.65 -12.44
C LEU A 125 3.75 -16.19 -13.49
N HIS A 126 3.13 -17.14 -14.17
CA HIS A 126 2.21 -16.83 -15.28
C HIS A 126 0.74 -16.88 -14.89
N THR A 127 0.43 -17.51 -13.76
CA THR A 127 -0.94 -17.58 -13.26
C THR A 127 -1.13 -16.64 -12.09
N GLU A 128 -2.37 -16.18 -11.91
CA GLU A 128 -2.78 -15.43 -10.72
C GLU A 128 -2.50 -16.23 -9.43
N GLU A 129 -2.66 -17.55 -9.50
CA GLU A 129 -2.38 -18.49 -8.41
C GLU A 129 -0.88 -18.53 -8.04
N ASP A 130 0.04 -18.44 -9.01
CA ASP A 130 1.48 -18.36 -8.73
C ASP A 130 1.82 -17.07 -7.97
N PHE A 131 1.17 -15.96 -8.35
CA PHE A 131 1.34 -14.67 -7.69
C PHE A 131 0.75 -14.68 -6.28
N GLU A 132 -0.46 -15.22 -6.10
CA GLU A 132 -1.08 -15.39 -4.79
C GLU A 132 -0.26 -16.31 -3.88
N THR A 133 0.32 -17.37 -4.44
CA THR A 133 1.21 -18.28 -3.71
C THR A 133 2.47 -17.55 -3.24
N MET A 134 3.13 -16.81 -4.13
CA MET A 134 4.30 -16.00 -3.78
C MET A 134 3.98 -14.95 -2.69
N VAL A 135 2.84 -14.26 -2.80
CA VAL A 135 2.39 -13.27 -1.81
C VAL A 135 2.06 -13.94 -0.47
N SER A 136 1.42 -15.10 -0.50
CA SER A 136 1.07 -15.88 0.70
C SER A 136 2.31 -16.41 1.42
N GLU A 137 3.29 -16.95 0.68
CA GLU A 137 4.57 -17.37 1.23
C GLU A 137 5.34 -16.19 1.82
N ALA A 138 5.35 -15.03 1.14
CA ALA A 138 5.95 -13.81 1.66
C ALA A 138 5.26 -13.32 2.96
N ALA A 139 3.93 -13.38 3.03
CA ALA A 139 3.17 -13.01 4.23
C ALA A 139 3.40 -13.95 5.41
N LEU A 140 3.68 -15.24 5.15
CA LEU A 140 4.08 -16.21 6.17
C LEU A 140 5.50 -15.92 6.68
N LEU A 141 6.40 -15.47 5.80
CA LEU A 141 7.78 -15.12 6.14
C LEU A 141 7.90 -13.84 6.98
N ASP A 142 6.98 -12.88 6.84
CA ASP A 142 6.95 -11.63 7.62
C ASP A 142 6.68 -11.87 9.12
N LYS A 143 6.15 -13.05 9.47
CA LYS A 143 5.98 -13.49 10.87
C LYS A 143 7.27 -14.02 11.51
N SER A 144 8.31 -14.28 10.70
CA SER A 144 9.64 -14.64 11.19
C SER A 144 10.48 -13.38 11.44
N LYS A 145 11.23 -13.32 12.55
CA LYS A 145 12.08 -12.16 12.89
C LYS A 145 13.21 -11.88 11.88
N ASP A 146 13.40 -12.78 10.92
CA ASP A 146 14.45 -12.72 9.88
C ASP A 146 13.86 -12.53 8.46
N GLY A 147 12.61 -12.06 8.35
CA GLY A 147 11.89 -11.92 7.07
C GLY A 147 12.64 -11.12 6.00
N ALA A 148 12.63 -11.65 4.77
CA ALA A 148 13.20 -11.01 3.60
C ALA A 148 12.55 -9.64 3.36
N ARG A 149 13.39 -8.59 3.27
CA ARG A 149 12.92 -7.23 2.98
C ARG A 149 13.30 -6.84 1.57
N VAL A 150 12.31 -6.73 0.69
CA VAL A 150 12.49 -6.06 -0.59
C VAL A 150 12.44 -4.56 -0.34
N ASN A 151 13.59 -3.90 -0.33
CA ASN A 151 13.66 -2.44 -0.20
C ASN A 151 13.60 -1.82 -1.61
N VAL A 152 12.42 -1.35 -2.02
CA VAL A 152 12.28 -0.57 -3.26
C VAL A 152 12.54 0.89 -2.95
N GLY A 153 13.71 1.40 -3.33
CA GLY A 153 14.08 2.80 -3.19
C GLY A 153 13.80 3.57 -4.48
N VAL A 154 12.72 4.34 -4.53
CA VAL A 154 12.51 5.33 -5.61
C VAL A 154 13.27 6.60 -5.23
N LYS A 155 14.36 6.89 -5.93
CA LYS A 155 15.12 8.12 -5.73
C LYS A 155 14.89 9.05 -6.92
N GLU A 156 14.13 10.10 -6.69
CA GLU A 156 14.04 11.20 -7.64
C GLU A 156 15.42 11.86 -7.74
N LEU A 157 16.06 11.70 -8.90
CA LEU A 157 17.33 12.36 -9.19
C LEU A 157 17.01 13.79 -9.59
N LEU A 158 16.95 14.70 -8.60
CA LEU A 158 16.99 16.13 -8.87
C LEU A 158 18.21 16.40 -9.75
N LYS A 159 17.98 16.98 -10.94
CA LYS A 159 19.04 17.38 -11.88
C LYS A 159 20.07 18.17 -11.09
N ALA A 160 21.25 17.60 -10.91
CA ALA A 160 22.40 18.32 -10.41
C ALA A 160 22.67 19.46 -11.41
N SER A 161 22.27 20.67 -11.04
CA SER A 161 22.75 21.87 -11.71
C SER A 161 24.26 21.85 -11.61
N ARG A 162 24.94 21.71 -12.76
CA ARG A 162 26.39 21.81 -12.89
C ARG A 162 26.83 23.19 -12.40
N SER A 163 27.16 23.28 -11.12
CA SER A 163 27.94 24.36 -10.54
C SER A 163 29.40 23.93 -10.57
N THR A 164 30.09 24.28 -11.65
CA THR A 164 31.56 24.36 -11.69
C THR A 164 32.03 25.29 -10.58
N ARG A 165 32.71 24.74 -9.57
CA ARG A 165 33.54 25.54 -8.69
C ARG A 165 34.79 24.76 -8.32
N ASP A 166 35.87 25.13 -8.99
CA ASP A 166 37.23 24.87 -8.57
C ASP A 166 37.40 25.37 -7.12
N ASN A 167 37.86 24.50 -6.23
CA ASN A 167 38.64 24.95 -5.09
C ASN A 167 39.65 23.88 -4.68
N SER A 168 40.91 24.27 -4.82
CA SER A 168 42.14 23.55 -4.53
C SER A 168 42.55 23.68 -3.06
N GLY A 169 43.16 22.62 -2.51
CA GLY A 169 44.03 22.65 -1.31
C GLY A 169 43.28 22.67 0.02
N VAL A 170 43.74 22.01 1.08
CA VAL A 170 45.11 21.68 1.50
C VAL A 170 45.08 20.46 2.42
N ASP A 171 46.12 19.63 2.30
CA ASP A 171 46.47 18.52 3.18
C ASP A 171 46.62 18.94 4.65
N ASP A 172 46.04 18.18 5.58
CA ASP A 172 46.55 18.13 6.95
C ASP A 172 46.33 16.74 7.53
N GLU A 173 47.44 16.01 7.67
CA GLU A 173 47.52 14.70 8.30
C GLU A 173 47.72 14.90 9.81
N SER A 174 46.78 14.41 10.62
CA SER A 174 47.09 14.10 12.02
C SER A 174 46.39 12.83 12.47
N ASP A 175 47.24 11.83 12.62
CA ASP A 175 47.18 10.68 13.50
C ASP A 175 46.79 11.08 14.94
N ASP A 176 45.87 10.37 15.59
CA ASP A 176 46.14 9.54 16.78
C ASP A 176 44.84 9.02 17.42
N SER A 177 44.99 7.87 18.07
CA SER A 177 43.98 6.92 18.53
C SER A 177 43.26 7.37 19.80
N ASP A 178 41.99 6.98 19.99
CA ASP A 178 41.65 6.02 21.04
C ASP A 178 40.16 5.69 21.18
N ASP A 179 39.99 4.40 21.45
CA ASP A 179 38.84 3.58 21.75
C ASP A 179 38.09 4.01 23.02
N ALA A 180 36.77 4.23 22.92
CA ALA A 180 35.80 3.95 23.99
C ALA A 180 34.34 4.14 23.52
N GLY A 181 33.65 3.03 23.22
CA GLY A 181 32.25 2.78 23.63
C GLY A 181 31.20 3.88 23.41
N ARG A 182 31.03 4.38 22.18
CA ARG A 182 29.93 5.33 21.87
C ARG A 182 28.62 4.58 21.56
N LYS A 183 27.73 4.48 22.55
CA LYS A 183 26.32 4.08 22.35
C LYS A 183 25.72 4.97 21.25
N LYS A 184 25.39 4.36 20.10
CA LYS A 184 24.65 5.00 19.01
C LYS A 184 23.24 5.32 19.50
N THR A 185 23.05 6.50 20.08
CA THR A 185 21.72 7.09 20.20
C THR A 185 21.22 7.34 18.79
N SER A 186 20.23 6.55 18.39
CA SER A 186 19.45 6.77 17.17
C SER A 186 18.97 8.21 17.19
N LYS A 187 19.59 9.08 16.38
CA LYS A 187 19.07 10.41 16.09
C LYS A 187 17.74 10.18 15.39
N GLN A 188 16.65 10.18 16.14
CA GLN A 188 15.32 10.37 15.57
C GLN A 188 15.42 11.61 14.68
N LYS A 189 15.22 11.42 13.37
CA LYS A 189 15.03 12.51 12.43
C LYS A 189 13.94 13.38 13.04
N LYS A 190 14.31 14.60 13.44
CA LYS A 190 13.32 15.63 13.72
C LYS A 190 12.53 15.78 12.44
N LEU A 191 11.30 15.29 12.45
CA LEU A 191 10.31 15.72 11.48
C LEU A 191 10.16 17.21 11.71
N ASP A 192 10.67 18.00 10.77
CA ASP A 192 10.45 19.44 10.76
C ASP A 192 8.99 19.65 10.39
N PHE A 193 8.14 19.75 11.41
CA PHE A 193 6.76 20.17 11.25
C PHE A 193 6.72 21.62 10.75
N PRO A 194 5.73 22.00 9.93
CA PRO A 194 5.53 23.38 9.55
C PRO A 194 5.48 24.29 10.79
N PRO A 195 6.03 25.51 10.72
CA PRO A 195 6.03 26.44 11.86
C PRO A 195 4.62 26.69 12.43
N GLU A 196 3.61 26.68 11.56
CA GLU A 196 2.20 26.83 11.92
C GLU A 196 1.67 25.72 12.82
N GLU A 197 2.00 24.45 12.54
CA GLU A 197 1.57 23.29 13.34
C GLU A 197 2.24 23.30 14.73
N LYS A 198 3.47 23.79 14.80
CA LYS A 198 4.20 23.93 16.07
C LYS A 198 3.54 24.95 17.01
N GLU A 199 2.98 26.03 16.46
CA GLU A 199 2.22 27.01 17.25
C GLU A 199 0.89 26.43 17.72
N GLN A 200 0.18 25.71 16.84
CA GLN A 200 -1.07 25.04 17.21
C GLN A 200 -0.87 24.03 18.34
N LEU A 201 0.19 23.23 18.29
CA LEU A 201 0.52 22.26 19.35
C LEU A 201 0.81 22.92 20.70
N LYS A 202 1.39 24.13 20.71
CA LYS A 202 1.57 24.90 21.95
C LYS A 202 0.23 25.34 22.52
N ILE A 203 -0.66 25.87 21.69
CA ILE A 203 -2.01 26.28 22.12
C ILE A 203 -2.80 25.08 22.67
N ILE A 204 -2.70 23.91 22.03
CA ILE A 204 -3.33 22.67 22.52
C ILE A 204 -2.79 22.29 23.90
N GLN A 205 -1.47 22.38 24.10
CA GLN A 205 -0.85 22.10 25.40
C GLN A 205 -1.34 23.08 26.46
N ASP A 206 -1.35 24.37 26.16
CA ASP A 206 -1.81 25.43 27.08
C ASP A 206 -3.28 25.24 27.47
N LEU A 207 -4.16 24.92 26.51
CA LEU A 207 -5.56 24.59 26.75
C LEU A 207 -5.72 23.34 27.62
N THR A 208 -4.90 22.31 27.39
CA THR A 208 -4.93 21.07 28.18
C THR A 208 -4.56 21.32 29.64
N ASP A 209 -3.54 22.14 29.86
CA ASP A 209 -3.08 22.50 31.20
C ASP A 209 -4.08 23.44 31.91
N HIS A 210 -4.68 24.38 31.17
CA HIS A 210 -5.68 25.32 31.70
C HIS A 210 -6.98 24.62 32.12
N TYR A 211 -7.48 23.68 31.30
CA TYR A 211 -8.75 22.99 31.53
C TYR A 211 -8.62 21.64 32.24
N ARG A 212 -7.54 21.46 33.00
CA ARG A 212 -7.37 20.26 33.81
C ARG A 212 -8.48 20.16 34.86
N CYS A 213 -9.26 19.09 34.82
CA CYS A 213 -10.41 18.91 35.68
C CYS A 213 -9.97 18.61 37.12
N ASN A 214 -10.40 19.43 38.07
CA ASN A 214 -10.11 19.26 39.50
C ASN A 214 -11.24 18.56 40.28
N ASP A 215 -12.37 18.27 39.63
CA ASP A 215 -13.47 17.56 40.26
C ASP A 215 -13.17 16.06 40.37
N LYS A 216 -13.24 15.54 41.60
CA LYS A 216 -13.02 14.12 41.91
C LYS A 216 -14.16 13.22 41.43
N GLN A 217 -15.34 13.78 41.16
CA GLN A 217 -16.48 13.03 40.63
C GLN A 217 -16.45 12.95 39.09
N CYS A 218 -15.66 13.79 38.43
CA CYS A 218 -15.50 13.74 36.99
C CYS A 218 -14.47 12.67 36.60
N SER A 219 -14.85 11.78 35.68
CA SER A 219 -13.95 10.73 35.17
C SER A 219 -12.91 11.23 34.16
N ASN A 220 -13.09 12.44 33.63
CA ASN A 220 -12.26 12.99 32.57
C ASN A 220 -11.16 13.89 33.14
N THR A 221 -9.96 13.82 32.57
CA THR A 221 -8.80 14.60 33.02
C THR A 221 -8.85 16.06 32.59
N THR A 222 -9.52 16.37 31.47
CA THR A 222 -9.57 17.70 30.87
C THR A 222 -11.03 18.04 30.51
N CYS A 223 -11.58 19.07 31.13
CA CYS A 223 -13.01 19.41 31.03
C CYS A 223 -13.23 20.91 30.88
N TYR A 224 -14.21 21.28 30.06
CA TYR A 224 -14.74 22.64 29.99
C TYR A 224 -16.07 22.72 30.77
N LEU A 225 -16.24 23.76 31.59
CA LEU A 225 -17.46 24.00 32.36
C LEU A 225 -18.41 24.86 31.53
N ALA A 226 -19.44 24.25 30.95
CA ALA A 226 -20.38 24.96 30.10
C ALA A 226 -21.53 25.58 30.92
N GLY A 227 -21.59 26.91 30.92
CA GLY A 227 -22.70 27.68 31.47
C GLY A 227 -22.80 27.69 33.01
N PRO A 228 -23.86 28.31 33.57
CA PRO A 228 -24.04 28.44 35.02
C PRO A 228 -24.38 27.12 35.71
N THR A 229 -24.77 26.09 34.95
CA THR A 229 -25.07 24.76 35.48
C THR A 229 -23.82 23.98 35.87
N GLY A 230 -22.63 24.43 35.42
CA GLY A 230 -21.37 23.76 35.71
C GLY A 230 -21.27 22.36 35.11
N LYS A 231 -21.97 22.09 33.99
CA LYS A 231 -21.88 20.78 33.33
C LYS A 231 -20.51 20.63 32.68
N HIS A 232 -19.79 19.56 33.02
CA HIS A 232 -18.49 19.25 32.45
C HIS A 232 -18.65 18.69 31.03
N ILE A 233 -17.98 19.30 30.07
CA ILE A 233 -17.78 18.79 28.70
C ILE A 233 -16.36 18.20 28.62
N ASN A 234 -16.24 16.94 28.19
CA ASN A 234 -14.93 16.30 28.00
C ASN A 234 -14.21 16.90 26.79
N LEU A 235 -13.03 17.48 27.01
CA LEU A 235 -12.21 18.03 25.93
C LEU A 235 -11.37 16.93 25.28
N THR A 236 -11.94 16.28 24.27
CA THR A 236 -11.17 15.34 23.42
C THR A 236 -10.14 16.08 22.57
N HIS A 237 -9.20 15.35 21.98
CA HIS A 237 -8.19 15.92 21.07
C HIS A 237 -8.79 16.69 19.89
N LEU A 238 -9.99 16.30 19.43
CA LEU A 238 -10.72 17.02 18.38
C LEU A 238 -11.19 18.40 18.87
N HIS A 239 -11.68 18.50 20.11
CA HIS A 239 -12.08 19.78 20.72
C HIS A 239 -10.89 20.71 20.83
N LEU A 240 -9.77 20.22 21.38
CA LEU A 240 -8.55 21.00 21.57
C LEU A 240 -7.97 21.50 20.25
N ARG A 241 -7.90 20.64 19.21
CA ARG A 241 -7.46 21.06 17.87
C ARG A 241 -8.36 22.12 17.25
N THR A 242 -9.68 21.93 17.35
CA THR A 242 -10.66 22.88 16.81
C THR A 242 -10.57 24.24 17.51
N TRP A 243 -10.38 24.22 18.83
CA TRP A 243 -10.21 25.42 19.63
C TRP A 243 -8.89 26.12 19.30
N ALA A 244 -7.77 25.38 19.28
CA ALA A 244 -6.47 25.93 18.93
C ALA A 244 -6.43 26.54 17.53
N ALA A 245 -7.06 25.88 16.54
CA ALA A 245 -7.21 26.42 15.19
C ALA A 245 -8.01 27.74 15.19
N ALA A 246 -9.07 27.83 16.00
CA ALA A 246 -9.90 29.03 16.08
C ALA A 246 -9.15 30.22 16.72
N ILE A 247 -8.35 29.96 17.76
CA ILE A 247 -7.47 30.96 18.39
C ILE A 247 -6.41 31.43 17.38
N GLN A 248 -5.72 30.49 16.73
CA GLN A 248 -4.67 30.80 15.74
C GLN A 248 -5.22 31.58 14.54
N GLY A 249 -6.45 31.26 14.11
CA GLY A 249 -7.15 31.97 13.04
C GLY A 249 -7.82 33.29 13.46
N ASN A 250 -7.67 33.73 14.71
CA ASN A 250 -8.35 34.90 15.27
C ASN A 250 -9.87 34.91 15.00
N LYS A 251 -10.52 33.75 15.15
CA LYS A 251 -11.96 33.65 14.95
C LYS A 251 -12.68 34.47 16.03
N GLU A 252 -13.62 35.33 15.61
CA GLU A 252 -14.33 36.24 16.52
C GLU A 252 -14.96 35.50 17.70
N GLY A 253 -14.55 35.88 18.92
CA GLY A 253 -15.04 35.30 20.18
C GLY A 253 -14.38 33.99 20.61
N ALA A 254 -13.34 33.50 19.91
CA ALA A 254 -12.54 32.35 20.36
C ALA A 254 -11.22 32.83 20.99
N ASP A 255 -11.04 32.58 22.29
CA ASP A 255 -9.82 32.88 23.04
C ASP A 255 -9.49 31.72 24.00
N MET A 256 -8.54 31.88 24.92
CA MET A 256 -8.16 30.81 25.86
C MET A 256 -9.27 30.42 26.86
N ASP A 257 -10.22 31.32 27.11
CA ASP A 257 -11.30 31.13 28.09
C ASP A 257 -12.66 30.79 27.43
N THR A 258 -12.79 31.14 26.15
CA THR A 258 -14.03 31.10 25.37
C THR A 258 -13.85 30.19 24.15
N PRO A 259 -14.48 29.01 24.12
CA PRO A 259 -14.39 28.12 22.98
C PRO A 259 -15.11 28.69 21.77
N PRO A 260 -14.71 28.30 20.55
CA PRO A 260 -15.40 28.74 19.35
C PRO A 260 -16.86 28.29 19.36
N ASN A 261 -17.77 29.17 18.91
CA ASN A 261 -19.20 28.87 18.78
C ASN A 261 -19.45 27.82 17.68
N ASN A 262 -19.27 26.55 18.04
CA ASN A 262 -19.51 25.38 17.22
C ASN A 262 -20.29 24.38 18.07
N LYS A 263 -21.13 23.56 17.43
CA LYS A 263 -21.94 22.50 18.06
C LYS A 263 -21.14 21.53 18.91
N LEU A 264 -19.83 21.41 18.65
CA LEU A 264 -18.89 20.61 19.45
C LEU A 264 -18.80 21.07 20.92
N PHE A 265 -19.06 22.34 21.22
CA PHE A 265 -18.98 22.90 22.58
C PHE A 265 -20.35 23.15 23.20
N ASP A 266 -21.43 22.75 22.52
CA ASP A 266 -22.78 22.96 23.01
C ASP A 266 -23.20 21.83 23.96
N ALA A 267 -23.28 22.15 25.25
CA ALA A 267 -23.69 21.23 26.31
C ALA A 267 -25.10 20.65 26.13
N SER A 268 -25.92 21.29 25.29
CA SER A 268 -27.28 20.85 24.96
C SER A 268 -27.32 19.74 23.93
N CYS A 269 -26.21 19.46 23.24
CA CYS A 269 -26.10 18.29 22.37
C CYS A 269 -25.79 17.06 23.25
N PRO A 270 -26.77 16.15 23.49
CA PRO A 270 -26.48 14.95 24.25
C PRO A 270 -25.40 14.14 23.51
N PRO A 271 -24.46 13.50 24.23
CA PRO A 271 -23.60 12.50 23.61
C PRO A 271 -24.54 11.47 22.97
N SER A 272 -24.32 11.18 21.69
CA SER A 272 -25.12 10.22 20.92
C SER A 272 -25.10 8.87 21.64
N VAL A 273 -26.08 8.64 22.51
CA VAL A 273 -26.32 7.38 23.22
C VAL A 273 -26.95 6.40 22.23
N ALA A 274 -26.12 5.90 21.32
CA ALA A 274 -26.45 4.75 20.51
C ALA A 274 -26.12 3.46 21.29
N ASP A 275 -26.67 3.27 22.50
CA ASP A 275 -26.74 1.92 23.12
C ASP A 275 -27.65 1.85 24.38
N ALA A 276 -28.90 2.33 24.28
CA ALA A 276 -29.88 2.05 25.33
C ALA A 276 -31.25 1.76 24.71
N ALA A 277 -31.51 0.47 24.53
CA ALA A 277 -32.78 -0.08 24.10
C ALA A 277 -33.94 0.44 24.98
N LEU A 278 -34.81 1.25 24.40
CA LEU A 278 -36.14 1.53 24.92
C LEU A 278 -37.20 1.30 23.81
N PRO A 279 -38.43 0.91 24.19
CA PRO A 279 -39.42 0.40 23.25
C PRO A 279 -40.09 1.53 22.47
N VAL A 280 -40.03 1.41 21.14
CA VAL A 280 -40.52 2.41 20.18
C VAL A 280 -42.06 2.34 20.08
N PRO A 281 -42.78 3.46 20.27
CA PRO A 281 -44.18 3.57 19.88
C PRO A 281 -44.28 3.79 18.36
N ALA A 282 -45.24 3.08 17.73
CA ALA A 282 -45.46 3.05 16.29
C ALA A 282 -45.64 4.45 15.68
N LEU A 283 -44.69 4.84 14.84
CA LEU A 283 -44.75 6.02 13.97
C LEU A 283 -45.12 5.63 12.54
N PRO A 284 -45.71 6.57 11.77
CA PRO A 284 -46.42 6.29 10.52
C PRO A 284 -45.46 5.92 9.38
N VAL A 285 -45.91 4.96 8.58
CA VAL A 285 -45.23 4.39 7.42
C VAL A 285 -44.85 5.49 6.42
N ALA A 286 -43.56 5.81 6.36
CA ALA A 286 -42.98 6.63 5.31
C ALA A 286 -42.99 5.86 3.97
N PRO A 287 -43.15 6.55 2.83
CA PRO A 287 -43.13 5.93 1.51
C PRO A 287 -41.78 5.25 1.28
N ALA A 288 -41.83 4.04 0.74
CA ALA A 288 -40.70 3.15 0.50
C ALA A 288 -39.51 3.90 -0.15
N SER A 289 -38.54 4.27 0.67
CA SER A 289 -37.23 4.72 0.22
C SER A 289 -36.60 3.60 -0.58
N ASN A 290 -36.11 3.93 -1.77
CA ASN A 290 -35.32 3.05 -2.66
C ASN A 290 -34.23 2.32 -1.87
N LEU A 291 -34.55 1.11 -1.41
CA LEU A 291 -33.63 0.23 -0.73
C LEU A 291 -32.65 -0.27 -1.79
N LEU A 292 -31.47 0.35 -1.82
CA LEU A 292 -30.34 -0.06 -2.66
C LEU A 292 -30.17 -1.57 -2.52
N GLU A 293 -30.01 -2.27 -3.65
CA GLU A 293 -29.83 -3.72 -3.60
C GLU A 293 -28.63 -4.08 -2.73
N PRO A 294 -28.79 -4.99 -1.75
CA PRO A 294 -27.68 -5.45 -0.93
C PRO A 294 -26.59 -6.06 -1.83
N MET A 295 -25.38 -5.53 -1.70
CA MET A 295 -24.17 -6.06 -2.32
C MET A 295 -23.22 -6.43 -1.17
N ASP A 296 -22.55 -7.58 -1.29
CA ASP A 296 -21.53 -7.98 -0.32
C ASP A 296 -20.24 -7.17 -0.52
N LEU A 297 -19.39 -7.16 0.50
CA LEU A 297 -18.16 -6.39 0.49
C LEU A 297 -17.15 -6.91 -0.56
N ASP A 298 -17.12 -8.22 -0.81
CA ASP A 298 -16.18 -8.84 -1.75
C ASP A 298 -16.45 -8.39 -3.19
N ASP A 299 -17.69 -8.55 -3.65
CA ASP A 299 -18.16 -8.11 -4.96
C ASP A 299 -17.99 -6.60 -5.11
N PHE A 300 -18.28 -5.82 -4.07
CA PHE A 300 -18.04 -4.38 -4.08
C PHE A 300 -16.55 -4.05 -4.25
N CYS A 301 -15.67 -4.68 -3.47
CA CYS A 301 -14.23 -4.41 -3.55
C CYS A 301 -13.65 -4.80 -4.92
N MET A 302 -14.05 -5.97 -5.44
CA MET A 302 -13.64 -6.45 -6.75
C MET A 302 -14.11 -5.50 -7.87
N LEU A 303 -15.39 -5.11 -7.83
CA LEU A 303 -16.02 -4.31 -8.89
C LEU A 303 -15.48 -2.88 -8.97
N PHE A 304 -15.07 -2.30 -7.84
CA PHE A 304 -14.56 -0.92 -7.77
C PHE A 304 -13.03 -0.84 -7.64
N GLY A 305 -12.32 -1.97 -7.71
CA GLY A 305 -10.85 -2.01 -7.64
C GLY A 305 -10.30 -1.57 -6.29
N ILE A 306 -11.00 -1.90 -5.20
CA ILE A 306 -10.54 -1.63 -3.85
C ILE A 306 -9.49 -2.67 -3.47
N SER A 307 -8.31 -2.21 -3.03
CA SER A 307 -7.22 -3.10 -2.63
C SER A 307 -7.63 -4.05 -1.50
N TYR A 308 -7.11 -5.28 -1.52
CA TYR A 308 -7.36 -6.28 -0.47
C TYR A 308 -7.02 -5.81 0.94
N GLY A 309 -5.94 -5.03 1.11
CA GLY A 309 -5.59 -4.45 2.41
C GLY A 309 -6.63 -3.46 2.94
N LEU A 310 -7.36 -2.76 2.06
CA LEU A 310 -8.48 -1.90 2.46
C LEU A 310 -9.70 -2.74 2.82
N LYS A 311 -9.98 -3.82 2.07
CA LYS A 311 -11.04 -4.77 2.38
C LYS A 311 -10.89 -5.32 3.81
N LEU A 312 -9.71 -5.83 4.17
CA LEU A 312 -9.45 -6.37 5.52
C LEU A 312 -9.73 -5.36 6.63
N LYS A 313 -9.38 -4.08 6.43
CA LYS A 313 -9.68 -3.01 7.41
C LYS A 313 -11.18 -2.73 7.55
N LEU A 314 -11.95 -2.91 6.48
CA LEU A 314 -13.40 -2.76 6.50
C LEU A 314 -14.07 -3.95 7.20
N GLU A 315 -13.58 -5.17 6.97
CA GLU A 315 -14.02 -6.38 7.69
C GLU A 315 -13.71 -6.28 9.19
N ASP A 316 -12.50 -5.83 9.56
CA ASP A 316 -12.12 -5.59 10.96
C ASP A 316 -12.99 -4.52 11.65
N ALA A 317 -13.66 -3.66 10.88
CA ALA A 317 -14.60 -2.65 11.35
C ALA A 317 -16.07 -3.09 11.24
N ASP A 318 -16.32 -4.38 11.04
CA ASP A 318 -17.64 -5.00 10.90
C ASP A 318 -18.50 -4.38 9.75
N ILE A 319 -17.85 -3.87 8.70
CA ILE A 319 -18.53 -3.33 7.52
C ILE A 319 -18.80 -4.47 6.55
N THR A 320 -20.07 -4.88 6.44
CA THR A 320 -20.48 -6.03 5.60
C THR A 320 -20.66 -5.71 4.11
N GLY A 321 -20.70 -4.43 3.74
CA GLY A 321 -20.86 -4.00 2.35
C GLY A 321 -21.17 -2.51 2.19
N PRO A 322 -21.36 -2.05 0.94
CA PRO A 322 -21.57 -0.63 0.63
C PRO A 322 -22.88 -0.05 1.19
N HIS A 323 -23.86 -0.90 1.47
CA HIS A 323 -25.12 -0.53 2.11
C HIS A 323 -24.96 -0.11 3.58
N VAL A 324 -23.84 -0.42 4.23
CA VAL A 324 -23.50 0.07 5.59
C VAL A 324 -22.59 1.30 5.52
N LEU A 325 -21.74 1.40 4.48
CA LEU A 325 -20.75 2.48 4.32
C LEU A 325 -21.33 3.90 4.39
N TRP A 326 -22.56 4.10 3.89
CA TRP A 326 -23.21 5.42 3.93
C TRP A 326 -23.67 5.83 5.33
N LEU A 327 -23.80 4.88 6.27
CA LEU A 327 -24.16 5.12 7.67
C LEU A 327 -22.93 5.45 8.53
N VAL A 328 -21.75 4.97 8.13
CA VAL A 328 -20.50 5.16 8.88
C VAL A 328 -19.89 6.53 8.56
N SER A 329 -19.53 7.31 9.58
CA SER A 329 -18.93 8.63 9.35
C SER A 329 -17.47 8.53 8.90
N ASN A 330 -16.97 9.58 8.23
CA ASN A 330 -15.55 9.67 7.87
C ASN A 330 -14.62 9.67 9.09
N THR A 331 -15.11 10.11 10.25
CA THR A 331 -14.33 10.10 11.49
C THR A 331 -14.16 8.67 11.97
N ASP A 332 -15.23 7.88 11.99
CA ASP A 332 -15.23 6.49 12.46
C ASP A 332 -14.40 5.59 11.55
N LEU A 333 -14.50 5.77 10.22
CA LEU A 333 -13.63 5.07 9.27
C LEU A 333 -12.13 5.38 9.49
N ARG A 334 -11.80 6.58 9.97
CA ARG A 334 -10.41 6.95 10.25
C ARG A 334 -9.95 6.49 11.63
N SER A 335 -10.80 6.52 12.64
CA SER A 335 -10.44 6.09 14.00
C SER A 335 -10.47 4.58 14.14
N ASP A 336 -11.52 3.93 13.65
CA ASP A 336 -11.85 2.54 13.97
C ASP A 336 -11.25 1.60 12.92
N ALA A 337 -11.52 1.86 11.64
CA ALA A 337 -10.90 1.13 10.52
C ALA A 337 -9.46 1.60 10.20
N LYS A 338 -8.96 2.63 10.91
CA LYS A 338 -7.59 3.19 10.74
C LYS A 338 -7.25 3.53 9.29
N LEU A 339 -8.22 4.03 8.53
CA LEU A 339 -8.00 4.40 7.14
C LEU A 339 -7.13 5.66 7.04
N SER A 340 -6.13 5.59 6.16
CA SER A 340 -5.40 6.77 5.70
C SER A 340 -6.32 7.67 4.86
N ILE A 341 -5.92 8.93 4.66
CA ILE A 341 -6.71 9.88 3.87
C ILE A 341 -6.90 9.39 2.43
N GLY A 342 -5.88 8.79 1.82
CA GLY A 342 -5.95 8.26 0.45
C GLY A 342 -6.87 7.04 0.32
N GLU A 343 -6.81 6.13 1.30
CA GLU A 343 -7.72 4.98 1.37
C GLU A 343 -9.18 5.42 1.55
N LEU A 344 -9.42 6.37 2.45
CA LEU A 344 -10.77 6.93 2.67
C LEU A 344 -11.31 7.61 1.41
N ALA A 345 -10.49 8.39 0.71
CA ALA A 345 -10.90 9.03 -0.55
C ALA A 345 -11.25 7.99 -1.63
N THR A 346 -10.44 6.92 -1.73
CA THR A 346 -10.69 5.80 -2.66
C THR A 346 -12.00 5.11 -2.33
N LEU A 347 -12.26 4.82 -1.05
CA LEU A 347 -13.48 4.19 -0.58
C LEU A 347 -14.73 5.03 -0.86
N ARG A 348 -14.69 6.35 -0.58
CA ARG A 348 -15.83 7.25 -0.84
C ARG A 348 -16.10 7.43 -2.33
N ASN A 349 -15.07 7.50 -3.16
CA ASN A 349 -15.22 7.50 -4.61
C ASN A 349 -15.90 6.21 -5.11
N ALA A 350 -15.51 5.05 -4.60
CA ALA A 350 -16.17 3.78 -4.92
C ALA A 350 -17.65 3.76 -4.48
N GLU A 351 -17.95 4.25 -3.28
CA GLU A 351 -19.32 4.38 -2.76
C GLU A 351 -20.19 5.29 -3.64
N GLU A 352 -19.68 6.46 -4.04
CA GLU A 352 -20.41 7.37 -4.94
C GLU A 352 -20.70 6.73 -6.29
N ARG A 353 -19.73 6.05 -6.90
CA ARG A 353 -19.92 5.33 -8.16
C ARG A 353 -20.96 4.22 -8.04
N TRP A 354 -21.00 3.52 -6.91
CA TRP A 354 -22.02 2.52 -6.63
C TRP A 354 -23.42 3.13 -6.52
N LYS A 355 -23.58 4.26 -5.83
CA LYS A 355 -24.86 4.99 -5.74
C LYS A 355 -25.37 5.45 -7.10
N VAL A 356 -24.49 5.96 -7.96
CA VAL A 356 -24.85 6.36 -9.33
C VAL A 356 -25.35 5.16 -10.14
N ARG A 357 -24.71 3.99 -9.99
CA ARG A 357 -25.14 2.76 -10.69
C ARG A 357 -26.52 2.29 -10.25
N GLN A 358 -26.83 2.37 -8.96
CA GLN A 358 -28.11 1.95 -8.39
C GLN A 358 -29.28 2.86 -8.81
N THR A 359 -29.01 4.13 -9.14
CA THR A 359 -30.05 5.07 -9.62
C THR A 359 -30.27 5.02 -11.13
N ALA A 360 -29.38 4.36 -11.87
CA ALA A 360 -29.50 4.17 -13.32
C ALA A 360 -30.28 2.91 -13.71
N LEU A 361 -30.56 2.03 -12.73
CA LEU A 361 -31.43 0.86 -12.85
C LEU A 361 -32.86 1.23 -12.43
#